data_AF-A0A1B6CW39-F1
#
_entry.id   AF-A0A1B6CW39-F1
#
_cell.length_a   1.000
_cell.length_b   1.000
_cell.length_c   1.000
_cell.angle_alpha   90.00
_cell.angle_beta   90.00
_cell.angle_gamma   90.00
#
_symmetry.space_group_name_H-M   'P 1'
#
loop_
_entity.id
_entity.type
_entity.pdbx_description
1 polymer ?
#
loop_
_entity_poly.entity_id
_entity_poly.type
_entity_poly.pdbx_seq_one_letter_code
_entity_poly.pdbx_strand_id
1 'polypeptide(L)'
;MTDEDKERFHDMARKDLKRYESEMADYRLTKEKDEKIVKKDISYPKRWMSAFFYFTLDERPKIMKAKPNFNIRDVSRELGKRWVEIDKAKKAKYTNMSKSDQVRFLKELKAYERKTRLSASSENYDTPGEASTSEQKKEEN
;
A
#
# COMPACT_ATOMS: atom_id res chain seq x y z
N MET A 1 35.37 -34.71 22.77
CA MET A 1 34.51 -34.64 21.58
C MET A 1 35.36 -34.99 20.40
N THR A 2 35.06 -36.11 19.76
CA THR A 2 35.64 -36.44 18.46
C THR A 2 35.08 -35.45 17.43
N ASP A 3 35.75 -35.30 16.29
CA ASP A 3 35.26 -34.37 15.26
C ASP A 3 33.89 -34.81 14.69
N GLU A 4 33.56 -36.10 14.79
CA GLU A 4 32.24 -36.67 14.49
C GLU A 4 31.14 -36.15 15.44
N ASP A 5 31.46 -35.98 16.73
CA ASP A 5 30.50 -35.40 17.69
C ASP A 5 30.15 -33.95 17.30
N LYS A 6 31.16 -33.16 16.89
CA LYS A 6 30.96 -31.77 16.47
C LYS A 6 30.10 -31.70 15.21
N GLU A 7 30.35 -32.57 14.24
CA GLU A 7 29.58 -32.61 12.99
C GLU A 7 28.10 -32.93 13.24
N ARG A 8 27.81 -33.85 14.17
CA ARG A 8 26.44 -34.12 14.62
C ARG A 8 25.75 -32.88 15.19
N PHE A 9 26.45 -32.10 16.02
CA PHE A 9 25.90 -30.84 16.55
C PHE A 9 25.71 -29.78 15.47
N HIS A 10 26.63 -29.69 14.50
CA HIS A 10 26.48 -28.79 13.35
C HIS A 10 25.30 -29.17 12.45
N ASP A 11 25.04 -30.45 12.25
CA ASP A 11 23.89 -30.94 11.50
C ASP A 11 22.58 -30.69 12.22
N MET A 12 22.55 -30.88 13.54
CA MET A 12 21.39 -30.54 14.36
C MET A 12 21.11 -29.03 14.33
N ALA A 13 22.15 -28.19 14.42
CA ALA A 13 22.02 -26.74 14.33
C ALA A 13 21.51 -26.29 12.94
N ARG A 14 22.01 -26.89 11.85
CA ARG A 14 21.52 -26.59 10.49
C ARG A 14 20.04 -26.96 10.30
N LYS A 15 19.63 -28.10 10.83
CA LYS A 15 18.21 -28.54 10.77
C LYS A 15 17.31 -27.64 11.60
N ASP A 16 17.74 -27.26 12.80
CA ASP A 16 16.98 -26.37 13.68
C ASP A 16 16.84 -24.97 13.09
N LEU A 17 17.92 -24.42 12.53
CA LEU A 17 17.90 -23.16 11.80
C LEU A 17 16.91 -23.20 10.63
N LYS A 18 16.93 -24.26 9.81
CA LYS A 18 16.03 -24.40 8.67
C LYS A 18 14.56 -24.53 9.09
N ARG A 19 14.29 -25.25 10.19
CA ARG A 19 12.95 -25.34 10.78
C ARG A 19 12.48 -23.95 11.20
N TYR A 20 13.30 -23.24 11.98
CA TYR A 20 13.00 -21.88 12.46
C TYR A 20 12.76 -20.91 11.29
N GLU A 21 13.59 -20.92 10.26
CA GLU A 21 13.40 -20.09 9.07
C GLU A 21 12.09 -20.38 8.35
N SER A 22 11.71 -21.66 8.21
CA SER A 22 10.44 -22.04 7.59
C SER A 22 9.23 -21.66 8.43
N GLU A 23 9.27 -21.84 9.75
CA GLU A 23 8.20 -21.44 10.66
C GLU A 23 8.05 -19.91 10.75
N MET A 24 9.17 -19.18 10.67
CA MET A 24 9.17 -17.72 10.67
C MET A 24 8.83 -17.10 9.31
N ALA A 25 8.89 -17.84 8.21
CA ALA A 25 8.53 -17.34 6.88
C ALA A 25 7.04 -16.94 6.83
N ASP A 26 6.16 -17.74 7.41
CA ASP A 26 4.72 -17.44 7.50
C ASP A 26 4.44 -16.21 8.37
N TYR A 27 5.20 -16.04 9.45
CA TYR A 27 5.13 -14.83 10.29
C TYR A 27 5.59 -13.58 9.55
N ARG A 28 6.66 -13.67 8.73
CA ARG A 28 7.14 -12.54 7.91
C ARG A 28 6.14 -12.12 6.82
N LEU A 29 5.42 -13.06 6.21
CA LEU A 29 4.41 -12.77 5.17
C LEU A 29 3.25 -11.89 5.67
N THR A 30 2.86 -12.03 6.93
CA THR A 30 1.77 -11.22 7.52
C THR A 30 2.22 -9.78 7.77
N LYS A 31 3.43 -9.59 8.31
CA LYS A 31 4.01 -8.26 8.57
C LYS A 31 4.28 -7.47 7.28
N GLU A 32 4.74 -8.12 6.21
CA GLU A 32 4.99 -7.45 4.92
C GLU A 32 3.72 -6.92 4.25
N LYS A 33 2.57 -7.60 4.40
CA LYS A 33 1.29 -7.12 3.87
C LYS A 33 0.87 -5.82 4.56
N ASP A 34 0.99 -5.77 5.87
CA ASP A 34 0.64 -4.58 6.65
C ASP A 34 1.59 -3.42 6.33
N GLU A 35 2.90 -3.68 6.20
CA GLU A 35 3.86 -2.66 5.76
C GLU A 35 3.62 -2.17 4.33
N LYS A 36 3.22 -3.04 3.38
CA LYS A 36 2.87 -2.64 2.01
C LYS A 36 1.61 -1.77 1.94
N ILE A 37 0.66 -1.95 2.85
CA ILE A 37 -0.54 -1.11 2.94
C ILE A 37 -0.16 0.28 3.46
N VAL A 38 0.75 0.36 4.44
CA VAL A 38 1.24 1.63 5.01
C VAL A 38 2.17 2.37 4.03
N LYS A 39 2.96 1.64 3.23
CA LYS A 39 3.84 2.18 2.17
C LYS A 39 3.11 2.47 0.85
N LYS A 40 1.78 2.50 0.82
CA LYS A 40 1.07 3.05 -0.34
C LYS A 40 1.46 4.53 -0.42
N ASP A 41 2.31 4.88 -1.38
CA ASP A 41 2.89 6.21 -1.55
C ASP A 41 1.91 7.31 -1.16
N ILE A 42 2.22 8.08 -0.10
CA ILE A 42 1.41 9.23 0.35
C ILE A 42 1.23 10.25 -0.80
N SER A 43 2.15 10.23 -1.77
CA SER A 43 2.14 11.03 -2.98
C SER A 43 1.24 10.51 -4.10
N TYR A 44 0.73 9.27 -4.03
CA TYR A 44 -0.18 8.71 -5.03
C TYR A 44 -1.55 9.40 -4.96
N PRO A 45 -2.08 9.92 -6.08
CA PRO A 45 -3.38 10.59 -6.10
C PRO A 45 -4.51 9.70 -5.57
N LYS A 46 -5.38 10.28 -4.75
CA LYS A 46 -6.54 9.54 -4.21
C LYS A 46 -7.50 9.19 -5.33
N ARG A 47 -7.94 7.93 -5.38
CA ARG A 47 -8.89 7.42 -6.40
C ARG A 47 -10.16 8.30 -6.47
N TRP A 48 -10.72 8.40 -7.67
CA TRP A 48 -11.99 9.07 -7.89
C TRP A 48 -13.13 8.38 -7.13
N MET A 49 -14.09 9.17 -6.67
CA MET A 49 -15.27 8.66 -5.98
C MET A 49 -16.35 8.25 -6.97
N SER A 50 -16.99 7.11 -6.71
CA SER A 50 -18.15 6.65 -7.46
C SER A 50 -19.37 7.53 -7.16
N ALA A 51 -20.33 7.57 -8.11
CA ALA A 51 -21.60 8.26 -7.95
C ALA A 51 -22.34 7.87 -6.66
N PHE A 52 -22.27 6.59 -6.28
CA PHE A 52 -22.86 6.10 -5.04
C PHE A 52 -22.22 6.76 -3.81
N PHE A 53 -20.89 6.97 -3.79
CA PHE A 53 -20.24 7.59 -2.64
C PHE A 53 -20.63 9.05 -2.47
N TYR A 54 -20.74 9.82 -3.56
CA TYR A 54 -21.30 11.18 -3.51
C TYR A 54 -22.70 11.19 -2.91
N PHE A 55 -23.56 10.26 -3.33
CA PHE A 55 -24.89 10.09 -2.75
C PHE A 55 -24.85 9.76 -1.25
N THR A 56 -23.98 8.84 -0.83
CA THR A 56 -23.86 8.47 0.59
C THR A 56 -23.36 9.62 1.46
N LEU A 57 -22.50 10.50 0.95
CA LEU A 57 -22.01 11.66 1.71
C LEU A 57 -23.16 12.62 2.06
N ASP A 58 -24.09 12.82 1.11
CA ASP A 58 -25.23 13.71 1.29
C ASP A 58 -26.36 13.07 2.13
N GLU A 59 -26.62 11.77 1.95
CA GLU A 59 -27.74 11.07 2.59
C GLU A 59 -27.41 10.45 3.95
N ARG A 60 -26.17 10.01 4.18
CA ARG A 60 -25.74 9.43 5.47
C ARG A 60 -26.06 10.34 6.66
N PRO A 61 -25.71 11.66 6.67
CA PRO A 61 -26.04 12.52 7.80
C PRO A 61 -27.55 12.70 7.99
N LYS A 62 -28.35 12.64 6.92
CA LYS A 62 -29.82 12.70 7.01
C LYS A 62 -30.38 11.44 7.69
N ILE A 63 -29.87 10.26 7.33
CA ILE A 63 -30.27 8.99 7.96
C ILE A 63 -29.83 8.95 9.42
N MET A 64 -28.59 9.37 9.73
CA MET A 64 -28.12 9.41 11.11
C MET A 64 -28.92 10.39 11.98
N LYS A 65 -29.35 11.53 11.43
CA LYS A 65 -30.24 12.47 12.15
C LYS A 65 -31.65 11.91 12.33
N ALA A 66 -32.21 11.27 11.30
CA ALA A 66 -33.55 10.70 11.37
C ALA A 66 -33.61 9.46 12.27
N LYS A 67 -32.51 8.69 12.35
CA LYS A 67 -32.41 7.46 13.12
C LYS A 67 -31.06 7.41 13.85
N PRO A 68 -30.94 8.12 15.00
CA PRO A 68 -29.70 8.14 15.77
C PRO A 68 -29.33 6.77 16.37
N ASN A 69 -30.30 5.86 16.51
CA ASN A 69 -30.08 4.51 17.06
C ASN A 69 -29.55 3.51 16.03
N PHE A 70 -29.41 3.89 14.75
CA PHE A 70 -28.94 2.97 13.72
C PHE A 70 -27.42 2.80 13.79
N ASN A 71 -26.98 1.54 13.78
CA ASN A 71 -25.57 1.23 13.62
C ASN A 71 -25.13 1.57 12.19
N ILE A 72 -23.83 1.82 11.99
CA ILE A 72 -23.22 2.11 10.69
C ILE A 72 -23.58 1.04 9.65
N ARG A 73 -23.68 -0.23 10.07
CA ARG A 73 -24.11 -1.35 9.23
C ARG A 73 -25.54 -1.18 8.70
N ASP A 74 -26.46 -0.75 9.57
CA ASP A 74 -27.86 -0.54 9.22
C ASP A 74 -28.04 0.68 8.33
N VAL A 75 -27.29 1.76 8.62
CA VAL A 75 -27.22 2.95 7.75
C VAL A 75 -26.73 2.58 6.34
N SER A 76 -25.72 1.73 6.24
CA SER A 76 -25.18 1.28 4.95
C SER A 76 -26.20 0.45 4.15
N ARG A 77 -26.96 -0.42 4.83
CA ARG A 77 -28.03 -1.20 4.21
C ARG A 77 -29.16 -0.30 3.69
N GLU A 78 -29.56 0.69 4.49
CA GLU A 78 -30.58 1.68 4.11
C GLU A 78 -30.15 2.54 2.91
N LEU A 79 -28.90 3.01 2.90
CA LEU A 79 -28.34 3.76 1.77
C LEU A 79 -28.33 2.94 0.47
N GLY A 80 -28.00 1.65 0.56
CA GLY A 80 -28.04 0.74 -0.58
C GLY A 80 -29.44 0.64 -1.19
N LYS A 81 -30.49 0.52 -0.36
CA LYS A 81 -31.89 0.48 -0.82
C LYS A 81 -32.29 1.79 -1.52
N ARG A 82 -32.02 2.94 -0.87
CA ARG A 82 -32.34 4.26 -1.44
C ARG A 82 -31.62 4.54 -2.74
N TRP A 83 -30.42 4.00 -2.94
CA TRP A 83 -29.69 4.16 -4.20
C TRP A 83 -30.31 3.40 -5.37
N VAL A 84 -30.97 2.26 -5.11
CA VAL A 84 -31.70 1.52 -6.13
C VAL A 84 -33.01 2.24 -6.48
N GLU A 85 -33.67 2.82 -5.48
CA GLU A 85 -34.95 3.54 -5.61
C GLU A 85 -34.80 5.00 -6.08
N ILE A 86 -33.57 5.54 -6.16
CA ILE A 86 -33.36 6.93 -6.50
C ILE A 86 -33.81 7.25 -7.94
N ASP A 87 -34.40 8.43 -8.11
CA ASP A 87 -34.77 8.94 -9.43
C ASP A 87 -33.56 9.05 -10.38
N LYS A 88 -33.81 8.80 -11.67
CA LYS A 88 -32.79 8.83 -12.73
C LYS A 88 -32.12 10.20 -12.84
N ALA A 89 -32.84 11.30 -12.65
CA ALA A 89 -32.24 12.64 -12.73
C ALA A 89 -31.26 12.90 -11.56
N LYS A 90 -31.62 12.48 -10.34
CA LYS A 90 -30.71 12.53 -9.19
C LYS A 90 -29.50 11.63 -9.40
N LYS A 91 -29.70 10.42 -9.92
CA LYS A 91 -28.61 9.49 -10.27
C LYS A 91 -27.67 10.07 -11.32
N ALA A 92 -28.21 10.77 -12.32
CA ALA A 92 -27.44 11.45 -13.36
C ALA A 92 -26.57 12.58 -12.78
N LYS A 93 -27.09 13.37 -11.84
CA LYS A 93 -26.31 14.41 -11.13
C LYS A 93 -25.06 13.81 -10.48
N TYR A 94 -25.20 12.75 -9.67
CA TYR A 94 -24.06 12.12 -9.01
C TYR A 94 -23.12 11.40 -9.98
N THR A 95 -23.66 10.87 -11.08
CA THR A 95 -22.85 10.28 -12.16
C THR A 95 -21.99 11.34 -12.84
N ASN A 96 -22.53 12.54 -13.10
CA ASN A 96 -21.76 13.65 -13.66
C ASN A 96 -20.67 14.15 -12.70
N MET A 97 -20.97 14.23 -11.39
CA MET A 97 -19.95 14.54 -10.37
C MET A 97 -18.83 13.51 -10.36
N SER A 98 -19.17 12.22 -10.41
CA SER A 98 -18.19 11.13 -10.48
C SER A 98 -17.34 11.18 -11.75
N LYS A 99 -17.93 11.49 -12.91
CA LYS A 99 -17.17 11.70 -14.17
C LYS A 99 -16.22 12.88 -14.08
N SER A 100 -16.67 14.01 -13.53
CA SER A 100 -15.80 15.17 -13.32
C SER A 100 -14.62 14.84 -12.41
N ASP A 101 -14.88 14.05 -11.36
CA ASP A 101 -13.85 13.61 -10.43
C ASP A 101 -12.87 12.61 -11.06
N GLN A 102 -13.36 11.76 -11.96
CA GLN A 102 -12.53 10.87 -12.77
C GLN A 102 -11.57 11.69 -13.65
N VAL A 103 -12.04 12.78 -14.28
CA VAL A 103 -11.18 13.67 -15.07
C VAL A 103 -10.10 14.32 -14.20
N ARG A 104 -10.47 14.80 -13.00
CA ARG A 104 -9.51 15.33 -12.02
C ARG A 104 -8.45 14.29 -11.66
N PHE A 105 -8.87 13.09 -11.28
CA PHE A 105 -7.97 11.99 -10.93
C PHE A 105 -7.03 11.64 -12.08
N LEU A 106 -7.52 11.54 -13.31
CA LEU A 106 -6.68 11.24 -14.48
C LEU A 106 -5.63 12.33 -14.73
N LYS A 107 -5.97 13.60 -14.49
CA LYS A 107 -5.02 14.72 -14.58
C LYS A 107 -3.97 14.65 -13.48
N GLU A 108 -4.39 14.41 -12.24
CA GLU A 108 -3.49 14.25 -11.08
C GLU A 108 -2.57 13.02 -11.26
N LEU A 109 -3.09 11.90 -11.77
CA LEU A 109 -2.33 10.68 -12.05
C LEU A 109 -1.26 10.92 -13.11
N LYS A 110 -1.59 11.59 -14.22
CA LYS A 110 -0.59 11.98 -15.23
C LYS A 110 0.48 12.91 -14.66
N ALA A 111 0.11 13.82 -13.76
CA ALA A 111 1.08 14.69 -13.09
C ALA A 111 1.98 13.90 -12.14
N TYR A 112 1.41 12.96 -11.39
CA TYR A 112 2.13 12.03 -10.52
C TYR A 112 3.12 11.18 -11.31
N GLU A 113 2.68 10.52 -12.38
CA GLU A 113 3.54 9.70 -13.26
C GLU A 113 4.70 10.50 -13.87
N ARG A 114 4.46 11.77 -14.24
CA ARG A 114 5.54 12.65 -14.69
C ARG A 114 6.50 12.98 -13.55
N LYS A 115 5.99 13.32 -12.37
CA LYS A 115 6.81 13.65 -11.20
C LYS A 115 7.66 12.45 -10.74
N THR A 116 7.08 11.25 -10.68
CA THR A 116 7.81 10.03 -10.32
C THR A 116 8.86 9.67 -11.37
N ARG A 117 8.54 9.84 -12.66
CA ARG A 117 9.53 9.64 -13.73
C ARG A 117 10.68 10.65 -13.66
N LEU A 118 10.37 11.91 -13.38
CA LEU A 118 11.38 12.97 -13.25
C LEU A 118 12.26 12.77 -12.00
N SER A 119 11.68 12.37 -10.85
CA SER A 119 12.49 12.09 -9.66
C SER A 119 13.37 10.86 -9.84
N ALA A 120 12.87 9.81 -10.50
CA ALA A 120 13.66 8.64 -10.86
C ALA A 120 14.79 8.97 -11.86
N SER A 121 14.63 10.02 -12.67
CA SER A 121 15.68 10.50 -13.60
C SER A 121 16.70 11.41 -12.91
N SER A 122 16.31 12.14 -11.85
CA SER A 122 17.22 13.01 -11.08
C SER A 122 18.02 12.27 -10.00
N GLU A 123 17.65 11.05 -9.62
CA GLU A 123 18.40 10.21 -8.68
C GLU A 123 19.61 9.49 -9.31
N ASN A 124 19.93 9.75 -10.58
CA ASN A 124 21.09 9.16 -11.28
C ASN A 124 22.28 10.11 -11.45
N TYR A 125 22.38 11.17 -10.64
CA TYR A 125 23.59 12.01 -10.57
C TYR A 125 23.82 12.50 -9.13
N ASP A 126 24.54 11.71 -8.32
CA ASP A 126 25.78 12.13 -7.64
C ASP A 126 26.29 11.04 -6.67
N THR A 127 27.33 10.29 -7.08
CA THR A 127 28.48 10.04 -6.19
C THR A 127 29.71 9.85 -7.10
N PRO A 128 30.55 10.88 -7.24
CA PRO A 128 31.85 10.78 -7.91
C PRO A 128 32.76 9.83 -7.12
N GLY A 129 33.50 9.01 -7.85
CA GLY A 129 34.33 7.95 -7.28
C GLY A 129 35.42 8.43 -6.33
N GLU A 130 35.57 7.71 -5.22
CA GLU A 130 36.87 7.53 -4.57
C GLU A 130 37.43 6.18 -4.99
N ALA A 131 38.10 6.17 -6.14
CA ALA A 131 39.19 5.25 -6.38
C ALA A 131 40.47 5.93 -5.88
N SER A 132 41.01 5.46 -4.75
CA SER A 132 42.41 5.66 -4.38
C SER A 132 42.88 4.45 -3.57
N THR A 133 43.33 3.45 -4.34
CA THR A 133 44.54 2.64 -4.17
C THR A 133 45.28 2.72 -2.84
N SER A 134 45.40 1.58 -2.15
CA SER A 134 46.65 1.19 -1.47
C SER A 134 46.70 -0.33 -1.20
N GLU A 135 46.99 -1.11 -2.24
CA GLU A 135 47.73 -2.38 -2.10
C GLU A 135 49.21 -2.07 -2.33
N GLN A 136 50.06 -2.21 -1.31
CA GLN A 136 51.46 -2.59 -1.55
C GLN A 136 52.08 -3.25 -0.30
N LYS A 137 52.37 -4.54 -0.50
CA LYS A 137 53.22 -5.43 0.29
C LYS A 137 54.55 -4.78 0.71
N LYS A 138 55.03 -5.15 1.90
CA LYS A 138 56.47 -5.32 2.15
C LYS A 138 56.69 -6.62 2.93
N GLU A 139 57.21 -7.61 2.21
CA GLU A 139 58.06 -8.70 2.72
C GLU A 139 59.50 -8.15 2.90
N GLU A 140 60.23 -8.79 3.81
CA GLU A 140 61.70 -8.81 4.00
C GLU A 140 62.44 -7.49 4.26
N ASN A 141 62.88 -7.30 5.50
CA ASN A 141 64.23 -7.70 5.92
C ASN A 141 64.29 -7.82 7.46
#